data_AF-A0A933P7Y7-F1
#
_entry.id   AF-A0A933P7Y7-F1
#
_cell.length_a   1.000
_cell.length_b   1.000
_cell.length_c   1.000
_cell.angle_alpha   90.00
_cell.angle_beta   90.00
_cell.angle_gamma   90.00
#
_symmetry.space_group_name_H-M   'P 1'
#
loop_
_entity.id
_entity.type
_entity.pdbx_description
1 polymer ?
#
loop_
_entity_poly.entity_id
_entity_poly.type
_entity_poly.pdbx_seq_one_letter_code
_entity_poly.pdbx_strand_id
1 'polypeptide(L)' 'MARHADAVAAGRASYADPVTGLTVFTAKFLADRAYCCDSGCRHCPYAPLR' A
#
# COMPACT_ATOMS: atom_id res chain seq x y z
N MET A 1 6.59 -8.83 3.76
CA MET A 1 5.83 -7.77 4.46
C MET A 1 6.68 -6.84 5.34
N ALA A 2 7.95 -7.16 5.65
CA ALA A 2 8.80 -6.30 6.51
C ALA A 2 8.85 -4.83 6.05
N ARG A 3 9.13 -4.57 4.77
CA ARG A 3 9.16 -3.18 4.23
C ARG A 3 7.83 -2.45 4.27
N HIS A 4 6.71 -3.18 4.20
CA HIS A 4 5.40 -2.56 4.40
C HIS A 4 5.26 -2.11 5.85
N ALA A 5 5.56 -2.99 6.80
CA ALA A 5 5.51 -2.67 8.23
C ALA A 5 6.45 -1.50 8.57
N ASP A 6 7.66 -1.50 8.03
CA ASP A 6 8.63 -0.41 8.22
C ASP A 6 8.11 0.92 7.65
N ALA A 7 7.50 0.89 6.46
CA ALA A 7 6.92 2.08 5.84
C ALA A 7 5.74 2.62 6.65
N VAL A 8 4.87 1.74 7.16
CA VAL A 8 3.76 2.11 8.04
C VAL A 8 4.27 2.70 9.35
N ALA A 9 5.26 2.06 9.99
CA ALA A 9 5.87 2.53 11.23
C ALA A 9 6.59 3.87 11.06
N ALA A 10 7.26 4.07 9.91
CA ALA A 10 7.92 5.33 9.57
C ALA A 10 6.95 6.42 9.06
N GLY A 11 5.64 6.16 9.00
CA GLY A 11 4.65 7.12 8.50
C GLY A 11 4.77 7.42 7.00
N ARG A 12 5.41 6.54 6.22
CA ARG A 12 5.56 6.69 4.77
C ARG A 12 4.30 6.23 4.04
N ALA A 13 3.92 6.98 3.01
CA ALA A 13 2.77 6.64 2.17
C ALA A 13 3.03 5.43 1.26
N SER A 14 4.29 5.15 0.91
CA SER A 14 4.66 4.06 0.00
C SER A 14 6.07 3.52 0.28
N TYR A 15 6.39 2.39 -0.33
CA TYR A 15 7.72 1.77 -0.32
C TYR A 15 8.05 1.16 -1.69
N ALA A 16 9.34 1.03 -2.00
CA ALA A 16 9.80 0.33 -3.20
C ALA A 16 9.80 -1.19 -2.99
N ASP A 17 9.08 -1.90 -3.86
CA ASP A 17 9.08 -3.37 -3.91
C ASP A 17 10.40 -3.86 -4.55
N PRO A 18 11.27 -4.57 -3.82
CA PRO A 18 12.55 -5.03 -4.38
C PRO A 18 12.39 -6.06 -5.50
N VAL A 19 11.24 -6.75 -5.56
CA VAL A 19 11.02 -7.81 -6.54
C VAL A 19 10.54 -7.23 -7.87
N THR A 20 9.57 -6.32 -7.80
CA THR A 20 8.95 -5.75 -9.01
C THR A 20 9.52 -4.39 -9.42
N GLY A 21 10.30 -3.73 -8.54
CA GLY A 21 10.77 -2.36 -8.74
C GLY A 21 9.66 -1.30 -8.62
N LEU A 22 8.42 -1.71 -8.36
CA LEU A 22 7.28 -0.82 -8.30
C LEU A 22 7.20 -0.08 -6.96
N THR A 23 6.59 1.10 -6.99
CA THR A 23 6.20 1.82 -5.78
C THR A 23 4.85 1.26 -5.29
N VAL A 24 4.84 0.73 -4.07
CA VAL A 24 3.65 0.14 -3.44
C VAL A 24 3.18 1.05 -2.32
N PHE A 25 1.92 1.48 -2.37
CA PHE A 25 1.31 2.27 -1.31
C PHE A 25 1.03 1.44 -0.06
N THR A 26 1.16 2.06 1.11
CA THR A 26 0.85 1.44 2.40
C THR A 26 -0.66 1.37 2.62
N ALA A 27 -1.10 0.40 3.43
CA ALA A 27 -2.52 0.24 3.76
C ALA A 27 -3.07 1.49 4.44
N LYS A 28 -2.27 2.11 5.31
CA LYS A 28 -2.63 3.35 6.01
C LYS A 28 -2.90 4.49 5.02
N PHE A 29 -2.02 4.72 4.05
CA PHE A 29 -2.25 5.77 3.04
C PHE A 29 -3.53 5.52 2.24
N LEU A 30 -3.78 4.27 1.85
CA LEU A 30 -4.97 3.92 1.09
C LEU A 30 -6.25 4.06 1.92
N ALA A 31 -6.20 3.70 3.22
CA ALA A 31 -7.30 3.91 4.16
C ALA A 31 -7.59 5.40 4.38
N ASP A 32 -6.55 6.22 4.58
CA ASP A 32 -6.68 7.66 4.79
C ASP A 32 -7.29 8.37 3.57
N ARG A 33 -7.11 7.82 2.36
CA ARG A 33 -7.71 8.34 1.12
C ARG A 33 -9.22 8.08 1.02
N ALA A 34 -9.77 7.13 1.79
CA ALA A 34 -11.20 6.84 1.89
C ALA A 34 -11.92 6.40 0.60
N TYR A 35 -11.22 6.04 -0.48
CA TYR A 35 -11.84 5.47 -1.69
C TYR A 35 -10.90 4.52 -2.48
N CYS A 36 -11.47 3.50 -3.12
CA CYS A 36 -10.76 2.65 -4.09
C CYS A 36 -10.65 3.34 -5.46
N CYS A 37 -9.48 3.35 -6.09
CA CYS A 37 -9.30 3.81 -7.48
C CYS A 37 -9.09 2.66 -8.48
N ASP A 38 -9.30 1.41 -8.05
CA ASP A 38 -9.15 0.20 -8.87
C ASP A 38 -7.80 0.03 -9.57
N SER A 39 -6.75 0.68 -9.07
CA SER A 39 -5.39 0.56 -9.60
C SER A 39 -4.67 -0.73 -9.18
N GLY A 40 -5.37 -1.68 -8.56
CA GLY A 40 -4.80 -2.98 -8.15
C GLY A 40 -3.78 -2.90 -7.02
N CYS A 41 -3.92 -1.97 -6.07
CA CYS A 41 -2.99 -1.84 -4.96
C CYS A 41 -3.05 -3.06 -4.03
N ARG A 42 -1.89 -3.66 -3.73
CA ARG A 42 -1.77 -4.88 -2.92
C ARG A 42 -2.33 -4.80 -1.50
N HIS A 43 -2.42 -3.58 -0.96
CA HIS A 43 -2.84 -3.32 0.43
C HIS A 43 -4.09 -2.44 0.50
N CYS A 44 -4.88 -2.39 -0.59
CA CYS A 44 -6.09 -1.57 -0.61
C CYS A 44 -7.14 -2.17 0.34
N PRO A 45 -7.58 -1.44 1.38
CA PRO A 45 -8.63 -1.94 2.27
C PRO A 45 -10.01 -1.97 1.57
N TYR A 46 -10.16 -1.23 0.47
CA TYR A 46 -11.40 -1.12 -0.30
C TYR A 46 -11.44 -2.04 -1.52
N ALA A 47 -10.32 -2.68 -1.89
CA ALA A 47 -10.36 -3.63 -2.99
C ALA A 47 -11.07 -4.89 -2.49
N PRO A 48 -12.13 -5.37 -3.17
CA PRO A 48 -12.70 -6.66 -2.84
C PRO A 48 -11.62 -7.74 -3.03
N LEU A 49 -11.43 -8.58 -2.01
CA LEU A 49 -10.62 -9.79 -2.08
C LEU A 49 -11.12 -10.59 -3.29
N ARG A 50 -10.38 -10.57 -4.39
CA ARG A 50 -10.72 -11.28 -5.62
C ARG A 50 -9.76 -12.44 -5.82
#